data_AF-A0A953W8E6-F1
#
_entry.id   AF-A0A953W8E6-F1
#
_cell.length_a   1.000
_cell.length_b   1.000
_cell.length_c   1.000
_cell.angle_alpha   90.00
_cell.angle_beta   90.00
_cell.angle_gamma   90.00
#
_symmetry.space_group_name_H-M   'P 1'
#
loop_
_entity.id
_entity.type
_entity.pdbx_description
1 polymer ?
#
loop_
_entity_poly.entity_id
_entity_poly.type
_entity_poly.pdbx_seq_one_letter_code
_entity_poly.pdbx_strand_id
1 'polypeptide(L)'
;CDTGPPITIAAFEAALPGIGGHVVTISLALFAFTTVLGWSYYGERCAEYLFSEKAVLPYRILYVGVVLAAALVLYTGDNMDALINTIWLATDTLTGLMAAPNLVALLGLSPLVFRMTREYFEREKQK
;
A
#
# COMPACT_ATOMS: atom_id res chain seq x y z
N CYS A 1 -7.91 21.43 4.46
CA CYS A 1 -6.92 21.03 3.44
C CYS A 1 -7.62 20.06 2.53
N ASP A 2 -7.77 20.41 1.26
CA ASP A 2 -8.57 19.64 0.31
C ASP A 2 -8.02 18.22 0.17
N THR A 3 -8.91 17.24 0.31
CA THR A 3 -8.59 15.83 0.14
C THR A 3 -8.13 15.58 -1.30
N GLY A 4 -7.06 14.82 -1.49
CA GLY A 4 -6.40 14.65 -2.81
C GLY A 4 -7.29 14.12 -3.95
N PRO A 5 -8.20 13.15 -3.72
CA PRO A 5 -9.02 12.61 -4.79
C PRO A 5 -9.98 13.63 -5.43
N PRO A 6 -10.75 14.44 -4.68
CA PRO A 6 -11.59 15.49 -5.26
C PRO A 6 -10.84 16.50 -6.16
N ILE A 7 -9.63 16.92 -5.78
CA ILE A 7 -8.85 17.89 -6.57
C ILE A 7 -8.43 17.28 -7.91
N THR A 8 -8.00 16.01 -7.90
CA THR A 8 -7.60 15.30 -9.12
C THR A 8 -8.80 15.13 -10.06
N ILE A 9 -9.97 14.77 -9.52
CA ILE A 9 -11.20 14.65 -10.31
C ILE A 9 -11.56 16.00 -10.95
N ALA A 10 -11.53 17.09 -10.17
CA ALA A 10 -11.83 18.43 -10.69
C ALA A 10 -10.85 18.88 -11.78
N ALA A 11 -9.55 18.59 -11.63
CA ALA A 11 -8.54 18.91 -12.62
C ALA A 11 -8.74 18.14 -13.94
N PHE A 12 -9.05 16.85 -13.86
CA PHE A 12 -9.32 16.02 -15.05
C PHE A 12 -10.64 16.38 -15.73
N GLU A 13 -11.66 16.76 -14.96
CA GLU A 13 -12.92 17.25 -15.52
C GLU A 13 -12.73 18.58 -16.24
N ALA A 14 -11.88 19.47 -15.72
CA ALA A 14 -11.52 20.72 -16.40
C ALA A 14 -10.73 20.49 -17.70
N ALA A 15 -9.88 19.46 -17.75
CA ALA A 15 -9.09 19.13 -18.95
C ALA A 15 -9.88 18.34 -20.00
N LEU A 16 -10.80 17.47 -19.57
CA LEU A 16 -11.60 16.56 -20.39
C LEU A 16 -13.07 16.59 -19.94
N PRO A 17 -13.82 17.65 -20.31
CA PRO A 17 -15.18 17.84 -19.82
C PRO A 17 -16.11 16.69 -20.25
N GLY A 18 -16.86 16.16 -19.30
CA GLY A 18 -17.86 15.10 -19.46
C GLY A 18 -17.35 13.67 -19.29
N ILE A 19 -16.04 13.43 -19.36
CA ILE A 19 -15.45 12.08 -19.27
C ILE A 19 -14.33 12.00 -18.23
N GLY A 20 -13.59 13.08 -17.99
CA GLY A 20 -12.39 13.11 -17.16
C GLY A 20 -12.61 12.60 -15.74
N GLY A 21 -13.66 13.07 -15.06
CA GLY A 21 -13.98 12.66 -13.70
C GLY A 21 -14.37 11.17 -13.58
N HIS A 22 -15.08 10.64 -14.58
CA HIS A 22 -15.47 9.23 -14.61
C HIS A 22 -14.27 8.30 -14.78
N VAL A 23 -13.34 8.66 -15.66
CA VAL A 23 -12.10 7.91 -15.88
C VAL A 23 -11.28 7.85 -14.59
N VAL A 24 -11.06 9.01 -13.94
CA VAL A 24 -10.30 9.07 -12.67
C VAL A 24 -10.96 8.24 -11.58
N THR A 25 -12.29 8.30 -11.46
CA THR A 25 -13.03 7.55 -10.43
C THR A 25 -12.89 6.04 -10.63
N ILE A 26 -13.04 5.54 -11.85
CA ILE A 26 -12.90 4.11 -12.17
C ILE A 26 -11.44 3.66 -11.94
N SER A 27 -10.48 4.43 -12.42
CA SER A 27 -9.06 4.14 -12.20
C SER A 27 -8.69 4.10 -10.72
N LEU A 28 -9.20 5.05 -9.93
CA LEU A 28 -8.96 5.11 -8.49
C LEU A 28 -9.57 3.91 -7.77
N ALA A 29 -10.79 3.49 -8.14
CA ALA A 29 -11.43 2.31 -7.57
C ALA A 29 -10.62 1.02 -7.83
N LEU A 30 -10.16 0.82 -9.07
CA LEU A 30 -9.31 -0.32 -9.44
C LEU A 30 -7.97 -0.28 -8.69
N PHE A 31 -7.34 0.89 -8.63
CA PHE A 31 -6.07 1.06 -7.92
C PHE A 31 -6.22 0.74 -6.43
N ALA A 32 -7.20 1.36 -5.76
CA ALA A 32 -7.48 1.12 -4.35
C ALA A 32 -7.75 -0.36 -4.07
N PHE A 33 -8.52 -1.04 -4.92
CA PHE A 33 -8.76 -2.48 -4.81
C PHE A 33 -7.45 -3.29 -4.86
N THR A 34 -6.59 -3.03 -5.83
CA THR A 34 -5.30 -3.73 -5.94
C THR A 34 -4.37 -3.43 -4.76
N THR A 35 -4.39 -2.20 -4.24
CA THR A 35 -3.62 -1.80 -3.07
C THR A 35 -4.06 -2.56 -1.82
N VAL A 36 -5.37 -2.60 -1.54
CA VAL A 36 -5.93 -3.34 -0.39
C VAL A 36 -5.56 -4.82 -0.45
N LEU A 37 -5.63 -5.44 -1.63
CA LEU A 37 -5.20 -6.83 -1.80
C LEU A 37 -3.69 -7.03 -1.52
N GLY A 38 -2.85 -6.12 -2.03
CA GLY A 38 -1.41 -6.15 -1.77
C GLY A 38 -1.09 -6.07 -0.28
N TRP A 39 -1.68 -5.09 0.42
CA TRP A 39 -1.48 -4.93 1.87
C TRP A 39 -2.02 -6.11 2.69
N SER A 40 -3.12 -6.73 2.26
CA SER A 40 -3.62 -7.97 2.87
C SER A 40 -2.57 -9.10 2.81
N TYR A 41 -1.96 -9.29 1.65
CA TYR A 41 -0.94 -10.32 1.45
C TYR A 41 0.34 -10.03 2.24
N TYR A 42 0.84 -8.79 2.23
CA TYR A 42 2.02 -8.43 3.03
C TYR A 42 1.78 -8.65 4.52
N GLY A 43 0.62 -8.24 5.01
CA GLY A 43 0.22 -8.44 6.40
C GLY A 43 0.11 -9.91 6.78
N GLU A 44 -0.42 -10.75 5.88
CA GLU A 44 -0.49 -12.20 6.07
C GLU A 44 0.89 -12.82 6.24
N ARG A 45 1.87 -12.43 5.40
CA ARG A 45 3.26 -12.92 5.51
C ARG A 45 3.92 -12.48 6.82
N CYS A 46 3.67 -11.25 7.27
CA CYS A 46 4.15 -10.79 8.57
C CYS A 46 3.52 -11.56 9.74
N ALA A 47 2.21 -11.84 9.68
CA ALA A 47 1.50 -12.60 10.69
C ALA A 47 1.97 -14.06 10.75
N GLU A 48 2.18 -14.68 9.59
CA GLU A 48 2.76 -16.02 9.47
C GLU A 48 4.17 -16.09 10.09
N TYR A 49 5.02 -15.10 9.81
CA TYR A 49 6.37 -15.03 10.36
C TYR A 49 6.37 -14.91 11.90
N LEU A 50 5.44 -14.14 12.48
CA LEU A 50 5.41 -13.86 13.92
C LEU A 50 4.65 -14.90 14.74
N PHE A 51 3.52 -15.41 14.22
CA PHE A 51 2.57 -16.24 14.95
C PHE A 51 2.34 -17.63 14.33
N SER A 52 3.12 -18.01 13.31
CA SER A 52 3.01 -19.25 12.54
C SER A 52 1.86 -19.27 11.52
N GLU A 53 1.89 -20.26 10.61
CA GLU A 53 0.97 -20.42 9.47
C GLU A 53 -0.51 -20.47 9.89
N LYS A 54 -0.79 -20.96 11.11
CA LYS A 54 -2.15 -21.04 11.66
C LYS A 54 -2.81 -19.68 11.89
N ALA A 55 -2.03 -18.59 11.97
CA ALA A 55 -2.52 -17.23 12.16
C ALA A 55 -3.02 -16.57 10.85
N VAL A 56 -2.76 -17.18 9.70
CA VAL A 56 -3.13 -16.62 8.38
C VAL A 56 -4.64 -16.47 8.21
N LEU A 57 -5.40 -17.51 8.51
CA LEU A 57 -6.87 -17.50 8.36
C LEU A 57 -7.55 -16.45 9.27
N PRO A 58 -7.25 -16.37 10.59
CA PRO A 58 -7.84 -15.34 11.43
C PRO A 58 -7.40 -13.93 11.03
N TYR A 59 -6.15 -13.74 10.57
CA TYR A 59 -5.68 -12.46 10.06
C TYR A 59 -6.50 -11.99 8.85
N ARG A 60 -6.75 -12.89 7.89
CA ARG A 60 -7.52 -12.56 6.68
C ARG A 60 -8.96 -12.15 7.00
N ILE A 61 -9.61 -12.86 7.92
CA ILE A 61 -10.98 -12.54 8.36
C ILE A 61 -11.00 -11.16 9.04
N LEU A 62 -10.05 -10.90 9.95
CA LEU A 62 -9.92 -9.61 10.62
C LEU A 62 -9.66 -8.49 9.63
N TYR A 63 -8.77 -8.69 8.66
CA TYR A 63 -8.43 -7.70 7.65
C TYR A 63 -9.66 -7.30 6.81
N VAL A 64 -10.43 -8.27 6.32
CA VAL A 64 -11.67 -8.00 5.58
C VAL A 64 -12.67 -7.25 6.46
N GLY A 65 -12.82 -7.66 7.73
CA GLY A 65 -13.68 -6.97 8.69
C GLY A 65 -13.30 -5.50 8.90
N VAL A 66 -12.00 -5.21 9.04
CA VAL A 66 -11.48 -3.85 9.19
C VAL A 66 -11.71 -3.02 7.93
N VAL A 67 -11.49 -3.58 6.74
CA VAL A 67 -11.73 -2.89 5.46
C VAL A 67 -13.21 -2.53 5.30
N LEU A 68 -14.13 -3.47 5.61
CA LEU A 68 -15.57 -3.20 5.54
C LEU A 68 -16.00 -2.17 6.58
N ALA A 69 -15.47 -2.25 7.81
CA ALA A 69 -15.75 -1.27 8.85
C ALA A 69 -15.24 0.12 8.45
N ALA A 70 -14.04 0.22 7.88
CA ALA A 70 -13.47 1.47 7.39
C ALA A 70 -14.34 2.08 6.27
N ALA A 71 -14.82 1.27 5.33
CA ALA A 71 -15.72 1.72 4.28
C ALA A 71 -17.06 2.24 4.84
N LEU A 72 -17.62 1.56 5.85
CA LEU A 72 -18.85 1.98 6.51
C LEU A 72 -18.66 3.30 7.26
N VAL A 73 -17.60 3.41 8.06
CA VAL A 73 -17.27 4.63 8.83
C VAL A 73 -17.05 5.82 7.90
N LEU A 74 -16.39 5.62 6.76
CA LEU A 74 -16.18 6.68 5.76
C LEU A 74 -17.50 7.15 5.12
N TYR A 75 -18.48 6.25 4.96
CA TYR A 75 -19.79 6.58 4.39
C TYR A 75 -20.72 7.29 5.39
N THR A 76 -20.67 6.92 6.67
CA THR A 76 -21.62 7.43 7.69
C THR A 76 -21.06 8.51 8.61
N GLY A 77 -19.75 8.76 8.59
CA GLY A 77 -19.08 9.63 9.55
C GLY A 77 -19.11 11.11 9.16
N ASP A 78 -19.71 11.95 10.00
CA ASP A 78 -19.54 13.40 9.95
C ASP A 78 -18.19 13.81 10.56
N ASN A 79 -17.47 14.75 9.92
CA ASN A 79 -16.18 15.31 10.38
C ASN A 79 -14.99 14.31 10.44
N MET A 80 -14.80 13.50 9.41
CA MET A 80 -13.74 12.47 9.36
C MET A 80 -12.34 12.99 9.04
N ASP A 81 -12.17 14.27 8.72
CA ASP A 81 -10.87 14.83 8.30
C ASP A 81 -9.78 14.66 9.36
N ALA A 82 -10.11 14.83 10.64
CA ALA A 82 -9.15 14.66 11.74
C ALA A 82 -8.70 13.21 11.91
N LEU A 83 -9.64 12.26 11.79
CA LEU A 83 -9.34 10.82 11.88
C LEU A 83 -8.49 10.39 10.68
N ILE A 84 -8.87 10.79 9.47
CA ILE A 84 -8.17 10.47 8.24
C ILE A 84 -6.74 11.01 8.29
N ASN A 85 -6.54 12.27 8.66
CA ASN A 85 -5.20 12.86 8.81
C ASN A 85 -4.35 12.10 9.84
N THR A 86 -4.94 11.69 10.95
CA THR A 86 -4.23 10.92 11.98
C THR A 86 -3.83 9.54 11.46
N ILE A 87 -4.71 8.86 10.73
CA ILE A 87 -4.42 7.57 10.10
C ILE A 87 -3.30 7.72 9.07
N TRP A 88 -3.36 8.73 8.19
CA TRP A 88 -2.29 8.99 7.23
C TRP A 88 -0.95 9.24 7.91
N LEU A 89 -0.90 10.09 8.93
CA LEU A 89 0.32 10.37 9.67
C LEU A 89 0.89 9.11 10.33
N ALA A 90 0.01 8.28 10.93
CA ALA A 90 0.40 7.02 11.53
C ALA A 90 0.94 6.05 10.47
N THR A 91 0.27 5.90 9.33
CA THR A 91 0.69 5.04 8.22
C THR A 91 2.04 5.49 7.64
N ASP A 92 2.22 6.78 7.40
CA ASP A 92 3.47 7.33 6.87
C ASP A 92 4.64 7.11 7.86
N THR A 93 4.37 7.26 9.16
CA THR A 93 5.37 7.01 10.21
C THR A 93 5.75 5.54 10.29
N LEU A 94 4.76 4.63 10.27
CA LEU A 94 4.98 3.18 10.36
C LEU A 94 5.70 2.64 9.10
N THR A 95 5.33 3.12 7.92
CA THR A 95 5.99 2.72 6.67
C THR A 95 7.39 3.30 6.57
N GLY A 96 7.61 4.53 7.04
CA GLY A 96 8.96 5.11 7.20
C GLY A 96 9.82 4.28 8.16
N LEU A 97 9.25 3.87 9.30
CA LEU A 97 9.94 3.03 10.29
C LEU A 97 10.25 1.63 9.74
N MET A 98 9.40 1.07 8.88
CA MET A 98 9.66 -0.20 8.19
C MET A 98 10.76 -0.04 7.12
N ALA A 99 10.74 1.06 6.37
CA ALA A 99 11.69 1.31 5.29
C ALA A 99 13.10 1.65 5.80
N ALA A 100 13.22 2.41 6.89
CA ALA A 100 14.50 2.84 7.45
C ALA A 100 15.49 1.69 7.75
N PRO A 101 15.14 0.64 8.54
CA PRO A 101 16.05 -0.46 8.79
C PRO A 101 16.34 -1.28 7.53
N ASN A 102 15.35 -1.44 6.64
CA ASN A 102 15.54 -2.17 5.39
C ASN A 102 16.55 -1.45 4.46
N LEU A 103 16.46 -0.12 4.37
CA LEU A 103 17.40 0.69 3.59
C LEU A 103 18.82 0.66 4.19
N VAL A 104 18.95 0.74 5.51
CA VAL A 104 20.26 0.63 6.18
C VAL A 104 20.90 -0.74 5.91
N ALA A 105 20.11 -1.81 6.02
CA ALA A 105 20.57 -3.17 5.71
C ALA A 105 20.98 -3.30 4.23
N LEU A 106 20.19 -2.78 3.29
CA LEU A 106 20.51 -2.80 1.87
C LEU A 106 21.79 -2.04 1.53
N LEU A 107 22.04 -0.89 2.16
CA LEU A 107 23.30 -0.15 1.97
C LEU A 107 24.50 -0.97 2.47
N GLY A 108 24.39 -1.60 3.64
CA GLY A 108 25.43 -2.47 4.18
C GLY A 108 25.65 -3.76 3.37
N LEU A 109 24.59 -4.34 2.81
CA LEU A 109 24.64 -5.52 1.94
C LEU A 109 24.91 -5.19 0.47
N SER A 110 24.92 -3.92 0.07
CA SER A 110 25.15 -3.51 -1.32
C SER A 110 26.38 -4.18 -1.97
N PRO A 111 27.57 -4.30 -1.33
CA PRO A 111 28.70 -4.98 -1.96
C PRO A 111 28.47 -6.48 -2.15
N LEU A 112 27.69 -7.13 -1.27
CA LEU A 112 27.34 -8.54 -1.40
C LEU A 112 26.35 -8.77 -2.55
N VAL A 113 25.36 -7.89 -2.69
CA VAL A 113 24.41 -7.93 -3.81
C VAL A 113 25.14 -7.78 -5.14
N PHE A 114 26.03 -6.80 -5.28
CA PHE A 114 26.83 -6.63 -6.50
C PHE A 114 27.68 -7.86 -6.83
N ARG A 115 28.27 -8.51 -5.82
CA ARG A 115 29.03 -9.77 -6.01
C ARG A 115 28.12 -10.89 -6.52
N MET A 116 26.97 -11.12 -5.87
CA MET A 116 26.02 -12.16 -6.28
C MET A 116 25.42 -11.90 -7.67
N THR A 117 25.11 -10.65 -8.00
CA THR A 117 24.62 -10.26 -9.33
C THR A 117 25.67 -10.56 -10.40
N ARG A 118 26.94 -10.23 -10.16
CA ARG A 118 28.03 -10.51 -11.09
C ARG A 118 28.21 -12.02 -11.32
N GLU A 119 28.22 -12.81 -10.25
CA GLU A 119 28.29 -14.28 -10.35
C GLU A 119 27.09 -14.89 -11.08
N TYR A 120 25.89 -14.35 -10.90
CA TYR A 120 24.70 -14.82 -11.61
C TYR A 120 24.82 -14.60 -13.13
N PHE A 121 25.23 -13.40 -13.56
CA PHE A 121 25.43 -13.09 -14.97
C PHE A 121 26.62 -13.83 -15.60
N GLU A 122 27.67 -14.12 -14.83
CA GLU A 122 28.79 -14.95 -15.29
C GLU A 122 28.36 -16.42 -15.50
N ARG A 123 27.49 -16.97 -14.64
CA ARG A 123 26.91 -18.31 -14.82
C ARG A 123 25.94 -18.41 -16.00
N GLU A 124 25.12 -17.38 -16.23
CA GLU A 124 24.23 -17.29 -17.40
C GLU A 124 25.02 -17.27 -18.72
N LYS A 125 26.18 -16.60 -18.77
CA LYS A 125 27.05 -16.56 -19.96
C LYS A 125 27.79 -17.86 -20.28
N GLN A 126 27.90 -18.78 -19.32
CA GLN A 126 28.57 -20.07 -19.51
C GLN A 126 27.62 -21.19 -19.96
N LYS A 127 26.31 -20.93 -20.01
CA LYS A 127 25.31 -21.77 -20.68
C LYS A 127 25.17 -21.39 -22.15
#